data_AF-A0A957LB83-F1
#
_entry.id   AF-A0A957LB83-F1
#
_cell.length_a   1.000
_cell.length_b   1.000
_cell.length_c   1.000
_cell.angle_alpha   90.00
_cell.angle_beta   90.00
_cell.angle_gamma   90.00
#
_symmetry.space_group_name_H-M   'P 1'
#
loop_
_entity.id
_entity.type
_entity.pdbx_description
1 polymer ?
#
loop_
_entity_poly.entity_id
_entity_poly.type
_entity_poly.pdbx_seq_one_letter_code
_entity_poly.pdbx_strand_id
1 'polypeptide(L)'
;TTFEAVPIGSYDVKELVPANWGLGEINCEGGSTSEINNGVNIVLDVNDEVSCTFNNAPTCDDPAADLSAYINSDGDKAWVTNNSTAFCSWDVGMASYEKYDDVIDNQVLFDYVDGVNVDPGETVKLEVDLPECAVQVDVFYGPHLESLDGQRYGKRLLAYRHMPGNGYCELTPDGNSITGYVIVGNEGLPGVNVTVTQLDGDGLVLHSVTNVDGFYGFEGIPFGSYRVELSGDVLDTVILNSTFDVVEVSADGPGIANFESTNTPTAVTVSALQTNTASSSQMTLLLTVVLLLSFTSVMLWRRRTD
;
A
#
# COMPACT_ATOMS: atom_id res chain seq x y z
N THR A 1 -44.71 4.08 9.95
CA THR A 1 -45.92 3.39 10.48
C THR A 1 -46.44 4.19 11.65
N THR A 2 -47.74 4.16 11.95
CA THR A 2 -48.34 4.93 13.05
C THR A 2 -49.06 3.98 14.00
N PHE A 3 -48.87 4.18 15.30
CA PHE A 3 -49.56 3.43 16.35
C PHE A 3 -50.36 4.41 17.20
N GLU A 4 -51.64 4.10 17.44
CA GLU A 4 -52.52 4.91 18.28
C GLU A 4 -52.82 4.20 19.60
N ALA A 5 -53.13 4.97 20.65
CA ALA A 5 -53.49 4.46 21.98
C ALA A 5 -52.45 3.51 22.60
N VAL A 6 -51.16 3.78 22.36
CA VAL A 6 -50.06 3.05 22.99
C VAL A 6 -50.04 3.38 24.49
N PRO A 7 -50.02 2.38 25.39
CA PRO A 7 -49.91 2.62 26.82
C PRO A 7 -48.64 3.42 27.19
N ILE A 8 -48.63 4.02 28.38
CA ILE A 8 -47.41 4.60 28.94
C ILE A 8 -46.39 3.49 29.21
N GLY A 9 -45.10 3.77 29.00
CA GLY A 9 -44.05 2.78 29.17
C GLY A 9 -42.81 3.05 28.35
N SER A 10 -41.85 2.13 28.41
CA SER A 10 -40.61 2.18 27.63
C SER A 10 -40.65 1.13 26.52
N TYR A 11 -40.32 1.55 25.30
CA TYR A 11 -40.45 0.77 24.08
C TYR A 11 -39.16 0.81 23.27
N ASP A 12 -38.60 -0.35 22.95
CA ASP A 12 -37.51 -0.48 22.00
C ASP A 12 -38.07 -0.61 20.58
N VAL A 13 -37.75 0.34 19.71
CA VAL A 13 -38.08 0.31 18.29
C VAL A 13 -36.80 0.04 17.52
N LYS A 14 -36.72 -1.12 16.87
CA LYS A 14 -35.57 -1.55 16.07
C LYS A 14 -35.95 -1.73 14.62
N GLU A 15 -35.03 -1.40 13.73
CA GLU A 15 -35.17 -1.65 12.30
C GLU A 15 -34.25 -2.81 11.87
N LEU A 16 -34.79 -3.70 11.04
CA LEU A 16 -33.97 -4.65 10.29
C LEU A 16 -33.75 -4.06 8.89
N VAL A 17 -32.53 -3.66 8.62
CA VAL A 17 -32.14 -3.13 7.30
C VAL A 17 -31.88 -4.29 6.32
N PRO A 18 -32.24 -4.15 5.03
CA PRO A 18 -31.85 -5.11 4.00
C PRO A 18 -30.32 -5.24 3.89
N ALA A 19 -29.83 -6.29 3.23
CA ALA A 19 -28.40 -6.42 2.92
C ALA A 19 -27.88 -5.17 2.17
N ASN A 20 -26.66 -4.73 2.51
CA ASN A 20 -25.98 -3.55 1.98
C ASN A 20 -26.63 -2.18 2.30
N TRP A 21 -27.50 -2.16 3.31
CA TRP A 21 -27.99 -0.94 3.94
C TRP A 21 -27.62 -0.95 5.42
N GLY A 22 -27.22 0.20 5.92
CA GLY A 22 -27.00 0.47 7.33
C GLY A 22 -27.98 1.53 7.84
N LEU A 23 -28.29 1.46 9.12
CA LEU A 23 -29.01 2.53 9.80
C LEU A 23 -28.03 3.67 10.04
N GLY A 24 -28.23 4.79 9.34
CA GLY A 24 -27.34 5.95 9.43
C GLY A 24 -27.65 6.81 10.64
N GLU A 25 -28.89 7.30 10.72
CA GLU A 25 -29.34 8.16 11.82
C GLU A 25 -30.82 7.89 12.16
N ILE A 26 -31.18 8.08 13.42
CA ILE A 26 -32.57 8.09 13.87
C ILE A 26 -32.88 9.48 14.44
N ASN A 27 -33.78 10.19 13.78
CA ASN A 27 -34.24 11.51 14.22
C ASN A 27 -35.61 11.40 14.87
N CYS A 28 -35.68 11.61 16.18
CA CYS A 28 -36.94 11.60 16.92
C CYS A 28 -37.33 13.00 17.39
N GLU A 29 -38.59 13.34 17.22
CA GLU A 29 -39.23 14.55 17.75
C GLU A 29 -40.29 14.17 18.78
N GLY A 30 -40.33 14.91 19.89
CA GLY A 30 -41.26 14.68 21.00
C GLY A 30 -40.85 13.56 21.95
N GLY A 31 -41.46 13.54 23.14
CA GLY A 31 -41.21 12.57 24.22
C GLY A 31 -39.76 12.51 24.70
N SER A 32 -39.42 11.44 25.43
CA SER A 32 -38.05 11.13 25.87
C SER A 32 -37.49 9.95 25.09
N THR A 33 -36.40 10.16 24.35
CA THR A 33 -35.77 9.13 23.51
C THR A 33 -34.29 8.93 23.85
N SER A 34 -33.80 7.72 23.59
CA SER A 34 -32.37 7.39 23.71
C SER A 34 -31.95 6.34 22.68
N GLU A 35 -30.76 6.49 22.11
CA GLU A 35 -30.25 5.55 21.11
C GLU A 35 -30.00 4.16 21.69
N ILE A 36 -30.31 3.14 20.91
CA ILE A 36 -29.97 1.73 21.19
C ILE A 36 -29.38 1.09 19.93
N ASN A 37 -28.79 -0.09 20.05
CA ASN A 37 -28.23 -0.79 18.89
C ASN A 37 -29.33 -1.09 17.84
N ASN A 38 -29.12 -0.60 16.61
CA ASN A 38 -30.06 -0.66 15.48
C ASN A 38 -31.47 -0.13 15.79
N GLY A 39 -31.59 0.90 16.64
CA GLY A 39 -32.89 1.41 17.02
C GLY A 39 -32.88 2.57 17.99
N VAL A 40 -34.06 2.87 18.53
CA VAL A 40 -34.28 3.88 19.56
C VAL A 40 -35.15 3.32 20.67
N ASN A 41 -34.82 3.64 21.92
CA ASN A 41 -35.71 3.46 23.05
C ASN A 41 -36.56 4.72 23.24
N ILE A 42 -37.87 4.56 23.34
CA ILE A 42 -38.85 5.63 23.54
C ILE A 42 -39.51 5.43 24.90
N VAL A 43 -39.45 6.43 25.76
CA VAL A 43 -40.22 6.48 27.01
C VAL A 43 -41.42 7.38 26.78
N LEU A 44 -42.62 6.79 26.80
CA LEU A 44 -43.91 7.46 26.59
C LEU A 44 -44.58 7.78 27.93
N ASP A 45 -44.84 9.06 28.17
CA ASP A 45 -45.71 9.57 29.23
C ASP A 45 -47.12 9.89 28.73
N VAL A 46 -48.00 10.31 29.64
CA VAL A 46 -49.38 10.65 29.30
C VAL A 46 -49.42 11.81 28.31
N ASN A 47 -50.12 11.60 27.19
CA ASN A 47 -50.26 12.55 26.08
C ASN A 47 -48.97 12.87 25.31
N ASP A 48 -47.92 12.05 25.41
CA ASP A 48 -46.76 12.17 24.53
C ASP A 48 -47.13 11.80 23.08
N GLU A 49 -46.59 12.58 22.15
CA GLU A 49 -46.57 12.26 20.73
C GLU A 49 -45.09 12.21 20.30
N VAL A 50 -44.64 11.04 19.86
CA VAL A 50 -43.26 10.80 19.44
C VAL A 50 -43.25 10.39 17.97
N SER A 51 -42.51 11.13 17.16
CA SER A 51 -42.30 10.83 15.75
C SER A 51 -40.83 10.56 15.51
N CYS A 52 -40.48 9.35 15.09
CA CYS A 52 -39.11 8.96 14.75
C CYS A 52 -38.98 8.68 13.26
N THR A 53 -37.96 9.27 12.64
CA THR A 53 -37.57 9.02 11.25
C THR A 53 -36.25 8.24 11.24
N PHE A 54 -36.26 7.06 10.65
CA PHE A 54 -35.10 6.21 10.47
C PHE A 54 -34.50 6.52 9.09
N ASN A 55 -33.28 7.04 9.08
CA ASN A 55 -32.54 7.38 7.88
C ASN A 55 -31.52 6.27 7.60
N ASN A 56 -31.81 5.43 6.60
CA ASN A 56 -30.91 4.38 6.17
C ASN A 56 -29.98 4.88 5.07
N ALA A 57 -28.73 4.45 5.11
CA ALA A 57 -27.71 4.73 4.11
C ALA A 57 -27.16 3.42 3.54
N PRO A 58 -26.74 3.37 2.27
CA PRO A 58 -26.05 2.22 1.72
C PRO A 58 -24.72 1.98 2.45
N THR A 59 -24.37 0.73 2.70
CA THR A 59 -23.09 0.33 3.29
C THR A 59 -22.33 -0.52 2.28
N CYS A 60 -21.21 0.00 1.77
CA CYS A 60 -20.38 -0.66 0.78
C CYS A 60 -19.18 -1.30 1.47
N ASP A 61 -19.42 -2.41 2.17
CA ASP A 61 -18.43 -3.02 3.07
C ASP A 61 -18.03 -4.45 2.68
N ASP A 62 -18.79 -5.10 1.78
CA ASP A 62 -18.55 -6.48 1.33
C ASP A 62 -18.63 -6.62 -0.19
N PRO A 63 -17.54 -6.31 -0.92
CA PRO A 63 -17.50 -6.43 -2.38
C PRO A 63 -17.82 -7.84 -2.89
N ALA A 64 -17.46 -8.88 -2.11
CA ALA A 64 -17.67 -10.27 -2.51
C ALA A 64 -19.15 -10.68 -2.50
N ALA A 65 -19.99 -9.97 -1.73
CA ALA A 65 -21.44 -10.16 -1.75
C ALA A 65 -22.11 -9.51 -2.96
N ASP A 66 -21.50 -8.45 -3.50
CA ASP A 66 -22.04 -7.66 -4.61
C ASP A 66 -21.57 -8.17 -5.98
N LEU A 67 -20.33 -8.65 -6.06
CA LEU A 67 -19.68 -8.97 -7.33
C LEU A 67 -19.84 -10.45 -7.70
N SER A 68 -20.13 -10.69 -8.97
CA SER A 68 -20.03 -12.02 -9.58
C SER A 68 -19.15 -11.95 -10.81
N ALA A 69 -18.29 -12.96 -11.02
CA ALA A 69 -17.42 -13.01 -12.17
C ALA A 69 -17.48 -14.39 -12.85
N TYR A 70 -17.26 -14.41 -14.17
CA TYR A 70 -16.97 -15.64 -14.89
C TYR A 70 -15.89 -15.41 -15.95
N ILE A 71 -15.11 -16.46 -16.21
CA ILE A 71 -14.02 -16.48 -17.20
C ILE A 71 -14.48 -17.33 -18.40
N ASN A 72 -14.22 -16.88 -19.63
CA ASN A 72 -14.48 -17.69 -20.83
C ASN A 72 -13.66 -19.00 -20.85
N SER A 73 -13.97 -19.88 -21.81
CA SER A 73 -13.24 -21.13 -22.01
C SER A 73 -11.75 -20.94 -22.26
N ASP A 74 -11.40 -19.87 -22.99
CA ASP A 74 -10.04 -19.61 -23.46
C ASP A 74 -9.17 -19.00 -22.35
N GLY A 75 -9.81 -18.40 -21.33
CA GLY A 75 -9.16 -17.88 -20.13
C GLY A 75 -8.63 -16.45 -20.25
N ASP A 76 -8.63 -15.86 -21.45
CA ASP A 76 -8.10 -14.53 -21.75
C ASP A 76 -9.10 -13.40 -21.45
N LYS A 77 -10.38 -13.74 -21.19
CA LYS A 77 -11.45 -12.77 -20.98
C LYS A 77 -12.34 -13.15 -19.80
N ALA A 78 -12.71 -12.14 -19.03
CA ALA A 78 -13.67 -12.27 -17.96
C ALA A 78 -14.76 -11.20 -18.03
N TRP A 79 -15.92 -11.51 -17.45
CA TRP A 79 -16.98 -10.55 -17.21
C TRP A 79 -17.25 -10.48 -15.73
N VAL A 80 -17.26 -9.25 -15.20
CA VAL A 80 -17.57 -8.97 -13.81
C VAL A 80 -18.85 -8.14 -13.77
N THR A 81 -19.84 -8.65 -13.05
CA THR A 81 -21.13 -7.99 -12.85
C THR A 81 -21.24 -7.53 -11.41
N ASN A 82 -21.65 -6.29 -11.22
CA ASN A 82 -22.03 -5.75 -9.93
C ASN A 82 -23.54 -5.94 -9.72
N ASN A 83 -23.90 -6.89 -8.87
CA ASN A 83 -25.28 -7.24 -8.55
C ASN A 83 -25.86 -6.40 -7.39
N SER A 84 -25.13 -5.40 -6.90
CA SER A 84 -25.62 -4.53 -5.84
C SER A 84 -26.86 -3.75 -6.28
N THR A 85 -27.73 -3.41 -5.32
CA THR A 85 -29.07 -2.92 -5.63
C THR A 85 -29.17 -1.42 -5.93
N ALA A 86 -28.14 -0.59 -5.68
CA ALA A 86 -28.09 0.79 -6.21
C ALA A 86 -26.90 1.73 -5.88
N PHE A 87 -25.83 1.38 -5.13
CA PHE A 87 -24.92 2.45 -4.65
C PHE A 87 -23.43 2.14 -4.59
N CYS A 88 -23.05 0.86 -4.58
CA CYS A 88 -21.67 0.48 -4.38
C CYS A 88 -21.03 0.27 -5.74
N SER A 89 -20.04 1.09 -6.07
CA SER A 89 -19.14 0.83 -7.20
C SER A 89 -17.85 0.22 -6.68
N TRP A 90 -17.26 -0.65 -7.48
CA TRP A 90 -16.09 -1.42 -7.10
C TRP A 90 -15.05 -1.40 -8.22
N ASP A 91 -13.78 -1.28 -7.85
CA ASP A 91 -12.68 -1.49 -8.77
C ASP A 91 -12.37 -2.98 -8.86
N VAL A 92 -12.33 -3.49 -10.09
CA VAL A 92 -12.05 -4.90 -10.38
C VAL A 92 -10.89 -5.05 -11.33
N GLY A 93 -10.33 -6.25 -11.37
CA GLY A 93 -9.20 -6.58 -12.20
C GLY A 93 -9.11 -8.07 -12.53
N MET A 94 -8.24 -8.35 -13.48
CA MET A 94 -7.89 -9.67 -13.98
C MET A 94 -6.38 -9.73 -14.17
N ALA A 95 -5.75 -10.84 -13.80
CA ALA A 95 -4.32 -11.05 -13.97
C ALA A 95 -4.03 -12.49 -14.41
N SER A 96 -2.99 -12.66 -15.22
CA SER A 96 -2.44 -13.94 -15.63
C SER A 96 -1.06 -14.14 -15.00
N TYR A 97 -0.80 -15.33 -14.49
CA TYR A 97 0.43 -15.71 -13.80
C TYR A 97 1.02 -16.96 -14.44
N GLU A 98 2.26 -16.87 -14.92
CA GLU A 98 3.04 -18.01 -15.39
C GLU A 98 3.25 -19.01 -14.26
N LYS A 99 3.04 -20.30 -14.56
CA LYS A 99 3.32 -21.40 -13.63
C LYS A 99 4.60 -22.12 -14.02
N TYR A 100 5.57 -22.14 -13.12
CA TYR A 100 6.81 -22.91 -13.28
C TYR A 100 6.75 -24.30 -12.62
N ASP A 101 5.87 -24.46 -11.63
CA ASP A 101 5.51 -25.72 -11.00
C ASP A 101 4.12 -25.62 -10.33
N ASP A 102 3.84 -26.49 -9.36
CA ASP A 102 2.60 -26.48 -8.56
C ASP A 102 2.67 -25.61 -7.30
N VAL A 103 3.83 -25.00 -7.00
CA VAL A 103 4.02 -24.09 -5.87
C VAL A 103 3.56 -22.70 -6.29
N ILE A 104 2.56 -22.16 -5.59
CA ILE A 104 1.94 -20.87 -5.97
C ILE A 104 2.92 -19.69 -5.86
N ASP A 105 3.90 -19.79 -4.96
CA ASP A 105 4.92 -18.76 -4.72
C ASP A 105 5.94 -18.68 -5.86
N ASN A 106 6.02 -19.73 -6.68
CA ASN A 106 6.92 -19.78 -7.84
C ASN A 106 6.25 -19.22 -9.10
N GLN A 107 5.03 -18.69 -9.01
CA GLN A 107 4.32 -18.11 -10.15
C GLN A 107 4.71 -16.65 -10.34
N VAL A 108 4.84 -16.22 -11.59
CA VAL A 108 5.26 -14.85 -11.95
C VAL A 108 4.12 -14.15 -12.69
N LEU A 109 3.86 -12.89 -12.37
CA LEU A 109 2.88 -12.07 -13.07
C LEU A 109 3.27 -11.91 -14.55
N PHE A 110 2.34 -12.22 -15.46
CA PHE A 110 2.55 -12.13 -16.91
C PHE A 110 1.87 -10.90 -17.50
N ASP A 111 0.57 -10.74 -17.27
CA ASP A 111 -0.20 -9.58 -17.71
C ASP A 111 -1.35 -9.30 -16.74
N TYR A 112 -1.82 -8.05 -16.70
CA TYR A 112 -2.94 -7.67 -15.87
C TYR A 112 -3.70 -6.44 -16.38
N VAL A 113 -4.96 -6.37 -15.95
CA VAL A 113 -5.78 -5.16 -15.97
C VAL A 113 -6.41 -5.00 -14.60
N ASP A 114 -6.31 -3.82 -14.00
CA ASP A 114 -6.99 -3.50 -12.74
C ASP A 114 -7.49 -2.05 -12.72
N GLY A 115 -8.12 -1.64 -11.63
CA GLY A 115 -8.72 -0.31 -11.50
C GLY A 115 -9.93 -0.09 -12.43
N VAL A 116 -10.54 -1.15 -12.94
CA VAL A 116 -11.73 -1.06 -13.78
C VAL A 116 -12.95 -0.93 -12.87
N ASN A 117 -13.53 0.28 -12.84
CA ASN A 117 -14.74 0.56 -12.07
C ASN A 117 -15.95 -0.17 -12.68
N VAL A 118 -16.74 -0.85 -11.85
CA VAL A 118 -18.03 -1.44 -12.23
C VAL A 118 -19.16 -0.87 -11.36
N ASP A 119 -20.02 -0.08 -11.99
CA ASP A 119 -21.15 0.57 -11.33
C ASP A 119 -22.27 -0.43 -10.99
N PRO A 120 -23.19 -0.11 -10.06
CA PRO A 120 -24.34 -0.96 -9.73
C PRO A 120 -25.16 -1.40 -10.95
N GLY A 121 -25.33 -2.71 -11.13
CA GLY A 121 -26.04 -3.32 -12.26
C GLY A 121 -25.23 -3.38 -13.56
N GLU A 122 -24.01 -2.84 -13.59
CA GLU A 122 -23.13 -2.89 -14.75
C GLU A 122 -22.45 -4.27 -14.87
N THR A 123 -22.08 -4.61 -16.10
CA THR A 123 -21.14 -5.69 -16.38
C THR A 123 -19.98 -5.16 -17.20
N VAL A 124 -18.78 -5.24 -16.65
CA VAL A 124 -17.54 -4.89 -17.34
C VAL A 124 -16.87 -6.13 -17.91
N LYS A 125 -16.10 -5.93 -18.98
CA LYS A 125 -15.29 -6.96 -19.60
C LYS A 125 -13.82 -6.67 -19.32
N LEU A 126 -13.10 -7.68 -18.85
CA LEU A 126 -11.67 -7.65 -18.60
C LEU A 126 -10.98 -8.55 -19.62
N GLU A 127 -9.80 -8.15 -20.07
CA GLU A 127 -8.95 -8.91 -20.99
C GLU A 127 -7.51 -8.87 -20.48
N VAL A 128 -6.82 -10.00 -20.58
CA VAL A 128 -5.38 -10.13 -20.33
C VAL A 128 -4.77 -11.06 -21.37
N ASP A 129 -3.50 -10.84 -21.67
CA ASP A 129 -2.69 -11.76 -22.45
C ASP A 129 -2.37 -13.02 -21.64
N LEU A 130 -2.19 -14.13 -22.35
CA LEU A 130 -1.85 -15.44 -21.77
C LEU A 130 -0.51 -15.93 -22.33
N PRO A 131 0.36 -16.52 -21.50
CA PRO A 131 1.55 -17.20 -21.99
C PRO A 131 1.18 -18.51 -22.69
N GLU A 132 2.08 -19.05 -23.51
CA GLU A 132 1.87 -20.35 -24.18
C GLU A 132 1.97 -21.55 -23.21
N CYS A 133 2.63 -21.34 -22.06
CA CYS A 133 2.83 -22.33 -21.01
C CYS A 133 1.70 -22.33 -19.98
N ALA A 134 1.87 -23.11 -18.91
CA ALA A 134 0.89 -23.26 -17.85
C ALA A 134 0.69 -21.90 -17.17
N VAL A 135 -0.58 -21.53 -16.96
CA VAL A 135 -0.96 -20.22 -16.44
C VAL A 135 -2.08 -20.36 -15.41
N GLN A 136 -2.04 -19.49 -14.42
CA GLN A 136 -3.14 -19.24 -13.51
C GLN A 136 -3.74 -17.88 -13.84
N VAL A 137 -5.06 -17.84 -14.00
CA VAL A 137 -5.80 -16.60 -14.27
C VAL A 137 -6.73 -16.32 -13.10
N ASP A 138 -6.72 -15.07 -12.66
CA ASP A 138 -7.39 -14.59 -11.46
C ASP A 138 -8.26 -13.40 -11.82
N VAL A 139 -9.51 -13.41 -11.37
CA VAL A 139 -10.38 -12.22 -11.40
C VAL A 139 -10.61 -11.79 -9.97
N PHE A 140 -10.43 -10.51 -9.69
CA PHE A 140 -10.41 -9.97 -8.33
C PHE A 140 -11.03 -8.58 -8.24
N TYR A 141 -11.32 -8.13 -7.02
CA TYR A 141 -11.59 -6.72 -6.72
C TYR A 141 -10.39 -6.07 -6.05
N GLY A 142 -10.10 -4.79 -6.29
CA GLY A 142 -8.91 -4.07 -5.81
C GLY A 142 -7.66 -4.21 -6.71
N PRO A 143 -6.46 -3.79 -6.25
CA PRO A 143 -5.24 -3.79 -7.06
C PRO A 143 -4.67 -5.18 -7.28
N HIS A 144 -4.03 -5.44 -8.43
CA HIS A 144 -3.38 -6.72 -8.69
C HIS A 144 -2.27 -7.03 -7.67
N LEU A 145 -1.86 -8.30 -7.65
CA LEU A 145 -0.74 -8.79 -6.83
C LEU A 145 0.47 -9.05 -7.73
N GLU A 146 1.58 -8.41 -7.41
CA GLU A 146 2.89 -8.63 -8.04
C GLU A 146 3.48 -10.01 -7.66
N SER A 147 3.14 -10.52 -6.46
CA SER A 147 3.47 -11.86 -5.97
C SER A 147 2.26 -12.49 -5.26
N LEU A 148 2.11 -13.80 -5.37
CA LEU A 148 1.00 -14.54 -4.76
C LEU A 148 1.27 -14.96 -3.30
N ASP A 149 2.52 -14.88 -2.81
CA ASP A 149 2.98 -15.09 -1.41
C ASP A 149 2.09 -16.01 -0.54
N GLY A 150 1.79 -17.20 -1.04
CA GLY A 150 1.04 -18.26 -0.38
C GLY A 150 -0.46 -17.98 -0.14
N GLN A 151 -0.93 -16.74 -0.34
CA GLN A 151 -2.31 -16.34 -0.03
C GLN A 151 -3.13 -15.90 -1.24
N ARG A 152 -2.51 -15.74 -2.42
CA ARG A 152 -3.18 -15.29 -3.64
C ARG A 152 -4.05 -14.05 -3.31
N TYR A 153 -5.27 -13.96 -3.85
CA TYR A 153 -6.21 -12.88 -3.55
C TYR A 153 -7.09 -13.11 -2.30
N GLY A 154 -7.05 -14.29 -1.68
CA GLY A 154 -7.89 -14.60 -0.51
C GLY A 154 -9.38 -14.28 -0.74
N LYS A 155 -9.98 -13.42 0.11
CA LYS A 155 -11.37 -12.95 -0.03
C LYS A 155 -11.61 -12.12 -1.29
N ARG A 156 -10.55 -11.53 -1.86
CA ARG A 156 -10.59 -10.69 -3.06
C ARG A 156 -10.81 -11.46 -4.35
N LEU A 157 -10.63 -12.79 -4.33
CA LEU A 157 -10.76 -13.64 -5.50
C LEU A 157 -12.23 -13.86 -5.86
N LEU A 158 -12.63 -13.44 -7.06
CA LEU A 158 -13.99 -13.60 -7.59
C LEU A 158 -14.13 -14.83 -8.47
N ALA A 159 -13.14 -15.09 -9.32
CA ALA A 159 -13.10 -16.25 -10.20
C ALA A 159 -11.66 -16.65 -10.49
N TYR A 160 -11.46 -17.91 -10.87
CA TYR A 160 -10.15 -18.39 -11.27
C TYR A 160 -10.17 -19.48 -12.32
N ARG A 161 -9.05 -19.62 -13.03
CA ARG A 161 -8.79 -20.74 -13.93
C ARG A 161 -7.32 -21.13 -13.88
N HIS A 162 -7.04 -22.42 -13.92
CA HIS A 162 -5.70 -22.94 -14.22
C HIS A 162 -5.75 -23.57 -15.60
N MET A 163 -4.79 -23.24 -16.44
CA MET A 163 -4.68 -23.75 -17.79
C MET A 163 -3.30 -24.37 -17.96
N PRO A 164 -3.19 -25.60 -18.49
CA PRO A 164 -1.92 -26.31 -18.57
C PRO A 164 -0.99 -25.79 -19.68
N GLY A 165 -1.50 -24.99 -20.63
CA GLY A 165 -0.76 -24.55 -21.80
C GLY A 165 -0.06 -25.71 -22.53
N ASN A 166 1.18 -25.49 -22.95
CA ASN A 166 2.09 -26.50 -23.49
C ASN A 166 2.92 -27.26 -22.42
N GLY A 167 2.68 -27.02 -21.13
CA GLY A 167 3.48 -27.53 -20.00
C GLY A 167 3.80 -26.42 -19.00
N TYR A 168 4.50 -26.73 -17.91
CA TYR A 168 5.04 -25.67 -17.04
C TYR A 168 5.93 -24.72 -17.83
N CYS A 169 5.88 -23.44 -17.48
CA CYS A 169 6.76 -22.43 -18.03
C CYS A 169 8.19 -22.85 -17.76
N GLU A 170 9.02 -22.80 -18.81
CA GLU A 170 10.44 -22.93 -18.64
C GLU A 170 10.97 -21.55 -18.27
N LEU A 171 11.86 -21.48 -17.26
CA LEU A 171 12.65 -20.29 -17.03
C LEU A 171 13.47 -20.06 -18.30
N THR A 172 12.99 -19.21 -19.19
CA THR A 172 13.78 -18.79 -20.34
C THR A 172 14.94 -17.96 -19.81
N PRO A 173 16.12 -18.02 -20.44
CA PRO A 173 17.18 -17.04 -20.20
C PRO A 173 16.68 -15.58 -20.35
N ASP A 174 15.50 -15.38 -20.94
CA ASP A 174 14.82 -14.12 -21.21
C ASP A 174 13.87 -13.64 -20.08
N GLY A 175 13.50 -14.48 -19.09
CA GLY A 175 12.62 -14.11 -17.96
C GLY A 175 13.34 -13.87 -16.63
N ASN A 176 14.61 -14.21 -16.55
CA ASN A 176 15.46 -13.95 -15.40
C ASN A 176 15.77 -12.46 -15.28
N SER A 177 15.74 -11.93 -14.06
CA SER A 177 15.98 -10.51 -13.82
C SER A 177 17.04 -10.25 -12.75
N ILE A 178 17.63 -9.06 -12.84
CA ILE A 178 18.34 -8.44 -11.73
C ILE A 178 17.66 -7.12 -11.41
N THR A 179 17.18 -6.97 -10.18
CA THR A 179 16.47 -5.77 -9.73
C THR A 179 17.05 -5.22 -8.43
N GLY A 180 16.70 -3.99 -8.10
CA GLY A 180 17.02 -3.41 -6.81
C GLY A 180 16.65 -1.94 -6.72
N TYR A 181 17.01 -1.33 -5.61
CA TYR A 181 16.84 0.10 -5.39
C TYR A 181 18.08 0.74 -4.77
N VAL A 182 18.16 2.06 -4.93
CA VAL A 182 19.12 2.94 -4.26
C VAL A 182 18.34 3.95 -3.44
N ILE A 183 18.47 3.89 -2.11
CA ILE A 183 17.77 4.80 -1.19
C ILE A 183 18.74 5.47 -0.22
N VAL A 184 18.43 6.70 0.18
CA VAL A 184 19.17 7.44 1.21
C VAL A 184 18.20 7.86 2.29
N GLY A 185 18.41 7.36 3.51
CA GLY A 185 17.41 7.48 4.57
C GLY A 185 16.14 6.71 4.21
N ASN A 186 15.07 7.42 3.81
CA ASN A 186 13.78 6.84 3.41
C ASN A 186 13.33 7.32 2.02
N GLU A 187 14.20 7.98 1.26
CA GLU A 187 13.90 8.51 -0.06
C GLU A 187 14.69 7.78 -1.14
N GLY A 188 14.04 7.50 -2.27
CA GLY A 188 14.67 6.97 -3.47
C GLY A 188 15.68 7.95 -4.07
N LEU A 189 16.81 7.44 -4.55
CA LEU A 189 17.85 8.25 -5.18
C LEU A 189 17.80 8.09 -6.71
N PRO A 190 17.19 9.03 -7.45
CA PRO A 190 17.12 8.98 -8.91
C PRO A 190 18.44 9.33 -9.59
N GLY A 191 18.61 8.84 -10.82
CA GLY A 191 19.71 9.26 -11.69
C GLY A 191 21.06 8.58 -11.40
N VAL A 192 21.08 7.53 -10.58
CA VAL A 192 22.29 6.72 -10.33
C VAL A 192 22.50 5.76 -11.48
N ASN A 193 23.71 5.74 -12.07
CA ASN A 193 24.04 4.77 -13.12
C ASN A 193 24.33 3.41 -12.47
N VAL A 194 23.68 2.36 -12.96
CA VAL A 194 23.85 0.98 -12.50
C VAL A 194 24.48 0.16 -13.61
N THR A 195 25.56 -0.56 -13.31
CA THR A 195 26.23 -1.48 -14.24
C THR A 195 26.20 -2.89 -13.69
N VAL A 196 25.73 -3.84 -14.49
CA VAL A 196 25.75 -5.28 -14.18
C VAL A 196 26.82 -5.94 -15.03
N THR A 197 27.71 -6.71 -14.43
CA THR A 197 28.76 -7.48 -15.12
C THR A 197 28.71 -8.94 -14.71
N GLN A 198 28.60 -9.86 -15.68
CA GLN A 198 28.67 -11.29 -15.43
C GLN A 198 30.08 -11.72 -15.03
N LEU A 199 30.20 -12.51 -13.97
CA LEU A 199 31.46 -12.93 -13.36
C LEU A 199 31.90 -14.33 -13.82
N ASP A 200 30.97 -15.20 -14.17
CA ASP A 200 31.19 -16.63 -14.43
C ASP A 200 30.83 -17.08 -15.86
N GLY A 201 30.72 -16.13 -16.79
CA GLY A 201 30.35 -16.40 -18.20
C GLY A 201 31.13 -15.58 -19.23
N ASP A 202 30.48 -15.30 -20.36
CA ASP A 202 31.07 -14.61 -21.53
C ASP A 202 31.31 -13.10 -21.31
N GLY A 203 31.11 -12.61 -20.08
CA GLY A 203 31.36 -11.23 -19.70
C GLY A 203 30.27 -10.26 -20.16
N LEU A 204 28.99 -10.66 -20.08
CA LEU A 204 27.86 -9.77 -20.33
C LEU A 204 27.94 -8.51 -19.45
N VAL A 205 27.75 -7.34 -20.06
CA VAL A 205 27.69 -6.05 -19.36
C VAL A 205 26.42 -5.30 -19.76
N LEU A 206 25.65 -4.87 -18.77
CA LEU A 206 24.40 -4.12 -18.96
C LEU A 206 24.42 -2.82 -18.14
N HIS A 207 23.68 -1.82 -18.60
CA HIS A 207 23.57 -0.52 -17.95
C HIS A 207 22.12 -0.08 -17.77
N SER A 208 21.83 0.55 -16.63
CA SER A 208 20.54 1.15 -16.30
C SER A 208 20.75 2.44 -15.49
N VAL A 209 19.68 3.19 -15.26
CA VAL A 209 19.67 4.40 -14.42
C VAL A 209 18.47 4.35 -13.49
N THR A 210 18.66 4.67 -12.22
CA THR A 210 17.56 4.63 -11.24
C THR A 210 16.47 5.65 -11.56
N ASN A 211 15.21 5.25 -11.39
CA ASN A 211 14.03 6.09 -11.59
C ASN A 211 13.77 7.04 -10.40
N VAL A 212 12.67 7.80 -10.42
CA VAL A 212 12.30 8.78 -9.37
C VAL A 212 12.24 8.17 -7.97
N ASP A 213 11.87 6.89 -7.88
CA ASP A 213 11.72 6.14 -6.64
C ASP A 213 13.01 5.36 -6.27
N GLY A 214 14.09 5.53 -7.05
CA GLY A 214 15.38 4.90 -6.82
C GLY A 214 15.51 3.47 -7.35
N PHE A 215 14.51 2.94 -8.06
CA PHE A 215 14.52 1.57 -8.57
C PHE A 215 15.28 1.44 -9.90
N TYR A 216 15.88 0.27 -10.10
CA TYR A 216 16.46 -0.17 -11.36
C TYR A 216 16.15 -1.66 -11.61
N GLY A 217 16.20 -2.08 -12.87
CA GLY A 217 15.94 -3.46 -13.27
C GLY A 217 16.59 -3.83 -14.59
N PHE A 218 16.87 -5.12 -14.75
CA PHE A 218 17.32 -5.77 -15.96
C PHE A 218 16.55 -7.07 -16.14
N GLU A 219 16.17 -7.38 -17.36
CA GLU A 219 15.44 -8.60 -17.72
C GLU A 219 16.24 -9.39 -18.76
N GLY A 220 15.89 -10.66 -18.93
CA GLY A 220 16.58 -11.58 -19.81
C GLY A 220 18.03 -11.84 -19.47
N ILE A 221 18.29 -12.08 -18.18
CA ILE A 221 19.61 -12.34 -17.65
C ILE A 221 19.91 -13.84 -17.63
N PRO A 222 20.93 -14.35 -18.34
CA PRO A 222 21.32 -15.75 -18.20
C PRO A 222 21.58 -16.15 -16.74
N PHE A 223 21.50 -17.45 -16.42
CA PHE A 223 21.94 -17.90 -15.10
C PHE A 223 23.44 -17.64 -14.91
N GLY A 224 23.80 -17.28 -13.68
CA GLY A 224 25.18 -17.06 -13.28
C GLY A 224 25.31 -16.04 -12.16
N SER A 225 26.57 -15.75 -11.88
CA SER A 225 27.02 -14.80 -10.88
C SER A 225 27.26 -13.44 -11.51
N TYR A 226 26.70 -12.39 -10.91
CA TYR A 226 26.76 -11.03 -11.44
C TYR A 226 27.23 -10.05 -10.40
N ARG A 227 28.07 -9.11 -10.81
CA ARG A 227 28.41 -7.94 -10.01
C ARG A 227 27.57 -6.75 -10.44
N VAL A 228 26.83 -6.17 -9.50
CA VAL A 228 26.09 -4.92 -9.68
C VAL A 228 26.92 -3.78 -9.08
N GLU A 229 27.17 -2.72 -9.84
CA GLU A 229 27.97 -1.57 -9.41
C GLU A 229 27.29 -0.24 -9.74
N LEU A 230 27.31 0.67 -8.76
CA LEU A 230 26.77 2.02 -8.87
C LEU A 230 27.85 3.02 -9.30
N SER A 231 27.47 4.01 -10.10
CA SER A 231 28.33 5.13 -10.49
C SER A 231 27.52 6.40 -10.80
N GLY A 232 28.22 7.52 -10.99
CA GLY A 232 27.64 8.81 -11.41
C GLY A 232 27.75 9.91 -10.36
N ASP A 233 27.72 11.16 -10.82
CA ASP A 233 27.96 12.37 -10.01
C ASP A 233 26.97 12.53 -8.84
N VAL A 234 25.79 11.94 -8.94
CA VAL A 234 24.77 11.94 -7.86
C VAL A 234 25.33 11.31 -6.57
N LEU A 235 26.22 10.33 -6.71
CA LEU A 235 26.84 9.64 -5.57
C LEU A 235 27.83 10.51 -4.78
N ASP A 236 28.37 11.59 -5.36
CA ASP A 236 29.30 12.49 -4.67
C ASP A 236 28.64 13.26 -3.52
N THR A 237 27.31 13.32 -3.53
CA THR A 237 26.50 14.06 -2.55
C THR A 237 25.93 13.19 -1.43
N VAL A 238 26.13 11.87 -1.49
CA VAL A 238 25.53 10.89 -0.57
C VAL A 238 26.59 9.90 -0.06
N ILE A 239 26.29 9.21 1.05
CA ILE A 239 27.14 8.14 1.58
C ILE A 239 26.31 6.87 1.69
N LEU A 240 26.58 5.89 0.82
CA LEU A 240 25.96 4.56 0.85
C LEU A 240 26.82 3.59 1.66
N ASN A 241 26.20 2.54 2.20
CA ASN A 241 26.91 1.48 2.93
C ASN A 241 27.85 0.68 2.00
N SER A 242 27.46 0.54 0.73
CA SER A 242 28.24 -0.05 -0.35
C SER A 242 27.85 0.61 -1.68
N THR A 243 28.72 0.51 -2.68
CA THR A 243 28.45 0.92 -4.07
C THR A 243 28.49 -0.26 -5.04
N PHE A 244 28.68 -1.48 -4.55
CA PHE A 244 28.56 -2.69 -5.36
C PHE A 244 28.04 -3.87 -4.53
N ASP A 245 27.45 -4.85 -5.21
CA ASP A 245 27.01 -6.12 -4.64
C ASP A 245 27.22 -7.25 -5.65
N VAL A 246 27.25 -8.49 -5.17
CA VAL A 246 27.33 -9.69 -6.01
C VAL A 246 26.08 -10.52 -5.79
N VAL A 247 25.37 -10.80 -6.89
CA VAL A 247 24.09 -11.51 -6.90
C VAL A 247 24.18 -12.74 -7.79
N GLU A 248 23.38 -13.74 -7.46
CA GLU A 248 23.23 -14.94 -8.28
C GLU A 248 21.85 -14.91 -8.95
N VAL A 249 21.84 -15.18 -10.24
CA VAL A 249 20.62 -15.43 -11.01
C VAL A 249 20.58 -16.93 -11.25
N SER A 250 19.59 -17.61 -10.69
CA SER A 250 19.51 -19.07 -10.74
C SER A 250 18.06 -19.54 -10.77
N ALA A 251 17.86 -20.86 -10.84
CA ALA A 251 16.52 -21.44 -10.71
C ALA A 251 15.85 -21.14 -9.35
N ASP A 252 16.62 -20.74 -8.34
CA ASP A 252 16.12 -20.41 -7.01
C ASP A 252 15.59 -18.96 -6.90
N GLY A 253 15.76 -18.13 -7.94
CA GLY A 253 15.20 -16.78 -7.99
C GLY A 253 16.05 -15.74 -8.73
N PRO A 254 15.50 -14.51 -8.88
CA PRO A 254 16.20 -13.39 -9.51
C PRO A 254 17.35 -12.86 -8.64
N GLY A 255 18.27 -12.13 -9.27
CA GLY A 255 19.30 -11.40 -8.54
C GLY A 255 18.73 -10.11 -7.94
N ILE A 256 18.95 -9.87 -6.64
CA ILE A 256 18.50 -8.65 -5.96
C ILE A 256 19.69 -7.94 -5.32
N ALA A 257 19.91 -6.67 -5.67
CA ALA A 257 20.98 -5.85 -5.10
C ALA A 257 20.44 -4.49 -4.62
N ASN A 258 20.32 -4.32 -3.30
CA ASN A 258 19.79 -3.09 -2.70
C ASN A 258 20.91 -2.26 -2.08
N PHE A 259 20.87 -0.96 -2.30
CA PHE A 259 21.88 -0.03 -1.83
C PHE A 259 21.25 1.05 -0.96
N GLU A 260 21.71 1.11 0.29
CA GLU A 260 21.12 2.00 1.28
C GLU A 260 22.19 2.79 2.04
N SER A 261 21.80 3.96 2.55
CA SER A 261 22.53 4.67 3.58
C SER A 261 21.92 4.37 4.94
N THR A 262 22.68 3.75 5.86
CA THR A 262 22.24 3.67 7.26
C THR A 262 22.49 5.02 7.93
N ASN A 263 21.41 5.72 8.29
CA ASN A 263 21.45 6.85 9.24
C ASN A 263 21.76 6.35 10.67
N THR A 264 22.80 5.56 10.85
CA THR A 264 23.46 5.51 12.16
C THR A 264 24.24 6.81 12.25
N PRO A 265 23.92 7.74 13.18
CA PRO A 265 24.76 8.91 13.40
C PRO A 265 26.09 8.40 13.92
N THR A 266 27.01 8.12 13.00
CA THR A 266 28.41 7.96 13.33
C THR A 266 28.80 9.34 13.82
N ALA A 267 29.02 9.47 15.13
CA ALA A 267 29.52 10.69 15.70
C ALA A 267 30.71 11.15 14.84
N VAL A 268 30.52 12.26 14.12
CA VAL A 268 31.61 12.91 13.41
C VAL A 268 32.54 13.43 14.49
N THR A 269 33.55 12.64 14.86
CA THR A 269 34.67 13.15 15.64
C THR A 269 35.47 14.03 14.70
N VAL A 270 35.12 15.32 14.68
CA VAL A 270 35.99 16.37 14.16
C VAL A 270 37.21 16.43 15.08
N SER A 271 38.25 15.68 14.75
CA SER A 271 39.57 15.89 15.35
C SER A 271 40.20 17.09 14.66
N ALA A 272 39.97 18.28 15.21
CA ALA A 272 40.81 19.42 14.89
C ALA A 272 42.22 19.13 15.44
N LEU A 273 43.21 18.99 14.55
CA LEU A 273 44.60 19.12 14.95
C LEU A 273 44.80 20.59 15.32
N GLN A 274 44.78 20.89 16.62
CA GLN A 274 45.21 22.17 17.14
C GLN A 274 46.72 22.25 16.91
N THR A 275 47.13 22.92 15.82
CA THR A 275 48.51 23.37 15.69
C THR A 275 48.73 24.45 16.72
N ASN A 276 49.28 24.07 17.87
CA ASN A 276 49.87 25.01 18.81
C ASN A 276 51.04 25.72 18.12
N THR A 277 50.77 26.82 17.44
CA THR A 277 51.76 27.89 17.30
C THR A 277 51.52 28.87 18.42
N ALA A 278 52.38 28.78 19.44
CA ALA A 278 52.50 29.79 20.46
C ALA A 278 52.76 31.15 19.79
N SER A 279 51.89 32.13 20.06
CA SER A 279 52.22 33.54 19.88
C SER A 279 51.90 34.25 21.18
N SER A 280 52.97 34.73 21.82
CA SER A 280 52.91 35.55 23.02
C SER A 280 52.27 36.90 22.73
N SER A 281 51.32 37.33 23.56
CA SER A 281 51.23 38.75 23.92
C SER A 281 50.51 38.93 25.25
N GLN A 282 51.04 39.83 26.08
CA GLN A 282 50.75 39.99 27.51
C GLN A 282 49.51 40.84 27.83
N MET A 283 49.00 40.64 29.07
CA MET A 283 48.32 41.61 29.96
C MET A 283 46.93 42.12 29.52
N THR A 284 45.87 42.14 30.35
CA THR A 284 45.80 42.55 31.76
C THR A 284 44.46 42.07 32.38
N LEU A 285 44.48 41.74 33.67
CA LEU A 285 43.33 41.33 34.47
C LEU A 285 42.65 42.56 35.11
N LEU A 286 41.33 42.71 35.00
CA LEU A 286 40.54 43.56 35.91
C LEU A 286 39.23 42.86 36.26
N LEU A 287 39.06 42.60 37.56
CA LEU A 287 37.94 41.89 38.17
C LEU A 287 36.97 42.94 38.75
N THR A 288 35.71 42.96 38.31
CA THR A 288 34.61 43.52 39.11
C THR A 288 33.37 42.65 38.99
N VAL A 289 32.96 42.10 40.13
CA VAL A 289 31.72 41.37 40.37
C VAL A 289 30.57 42.37 40.44
N VAL A 290 29.50 42.18 39.65
CA VAL A 290 28.18 42.74 39.97
C VAL A 290 27.11 41.67 39.72
N LEU A 291 26.60 41.19 40.85
CA LEU A 291 25.35 40.46 41.07
C LEU A 291 24.16 41.25 40.49
N LEU A 292 23.15 40.61 39.89
CA LEU A 292 21.71 40.79 40.20
C LEU A 292 20.78 40.17 39.13
N LEU A 293 20.06 39.14 39.60
CA LEU A 293 18.63 38.86 39.43
C LEU A 293 18.05 38.57 38.04
N SER A 294 17.77 37.29 37.85
CA SER A 294 16.58 36.79 37.16
C SER A 294 15.30 37.31 37.83
N PHE A 295 14.35 37.79 37.03
CA PHE A 295 12.94 37.80 37.39
C PHE A 295 12.09 37.34 36.21
N THR A 296 11.28 36.35 36.54
CA THR A 296 10.24 35.67 35.78
C THR A 296 9.12 36.60 35.33
N SER A 297 8.69 36.48 34.08
CA SER A 297 7.43 37.07 33.60
C SER A 297 6.28 36.09 33.81
N VAL A 298 5.37 36.40 34.73
CA VAL A 298 4.05 35.78 34.85
C VAL A 298 3.01 36.78 34.35
N MET A 299 2.31 36.42 33.27
CA MET A 299 1.12 37.12 32.79
C MET A 299 -0.08 36.81 33.69
N LEU A 300 -0.78 37.84 34.15
CA LEU A 300 -2.13 37.73 34.71
C LEU A 300 -3.01 38.83 34.10
N TRP A 301 -4.03 38.40 33.38
CA TRP A 301 -5.11 39.21 32.82
C TRP A 301 -6.04 39.68 33.95
N ARG A 302 -6.46 40.96 33.97
CA ARG A 302 -7.62 41.39 34.75
C ARG A 302 -8.42 42.46 34.01
N ARG A 303 -9.65 42.08 33.70
CA ARG A 303 -10.74 42.89 33.15
C ARG A 303 -11.17 43.94 34.19
N ARG A 304 -11.46 45.18 33.77
CA ARG A 304 -12.30 46.10 34.54
C ARG A 304 -13.21 46.91 33.61
N THR A 305 -14.48 46.89 33.97
CA THR A 305 -15.52 47.89 33.68
C THR A 305 -15.02 49.27 34.18
N ASP A 306 -15.39 50.40 33.62
CA ASP A 306 -16.68 50.85 33.06
C ASP A 306 -16.52 51.51 31.68
#